data_AF-A0A847T2M8-F1
#
_entry.id   AF-A0A847T2M8-F1
#
_cell.length_a   1.000
_cell.length_b   1.000
_cell.length_c   1.000
_cell.angle_alpha   90.00
_cell.angle_beta   90.00
_cell.angle_gamma   90.00
#
_symmetry.space_group_name_H-M   'P 1'
#
loop_
_entity.id
_entity.type
_entity.pdbx_description
1 polymer ?
#
loop_
_entity_poly.entity_id
_entity_poly.type
_entity_poly.pdbx_seq_one_letter_code
_entity_poly.pdbx_strand_id
1 'polypeptide(L)'
;MVKYRLIRLCKEDAMSVVPLEMHRYDMESATELLKEKGYEVVAQGPMVVIRDLDHEATFYPSGRILLSHVENKEVAASVADRIYDIVEGSMEPVPSRRS
;
A
#
# COMPACT_ATOMS: atom_id res chain seq x y z
N MET A 1 -9.15 9.05 -2.05
CA MET A 1 -9.37 7.59 -1.93
C MET A 1 -9.05 6.88 -3.23
N VAL A 2 -8.04 6.00 -3.21
CA VAL A 2 -7.53 5.28 -4.38
C VAL A 2 -8.53 4.19 -4.79
N LYS A 3 -8.87 4.10 -6.08
CA LYS A 3 -9.68 2.99 -6.60
C LYS A 3 -8.78 1.81 -6.92
N TYR A 4 -9.15 0.61 -6.46
CA TYR A 4 -8.37 -0.60 -6.67
C TYR A 4 -9.25 -1.83 -6.88
N ARG A 5 -8.61 -2.93 -7.30
CA ARG A 5 -9.18 -4.28 -7.29
C ARG A 5 -8.42 -5.18 -6.33
N LEU A 6 -9.15 -6.10 -5.69
CA LEU A 6 -8.57 -7.13 -4.82
C LEU A 6 -8.45 -8.46 -5.56
N ILE A 7 -7.27 -9.07 -5.50
CA ILE A 7 -6.95 -10.36 -6.11
C ILE A 7 -6.45 -11.31 -5.03
N ARG A 8 -7.12 -12.44 -4.83
CA ARG A 8 -6.60 -13.50 -3.96
C ARG A 8 -5.48 -14.24 -4.68
N LEU A 9 -4.30 -14.34 -4.05
CA LEU A 9 -3.12 -14.91 -4.69
C LEU A 9 -2.99 -16.41 -4.48
N CYS A 10 -3.27 -16.88 -3.27
CA CYS A 10 -3.12 -18.28 -2.88
C CYS A 10 -4.21 -18.70 -1.90
N LYS A 11 -4.18 -19.99 -1.52
CA LYS A 11 -5.05 -20.53 -0.45
C LYS A 11 -4.62 -20.09 0.95
N GLU A 12 -3.42 -19.54 1.09
CA GLU A 12 -2.76 -19.17 2.37
C GLU A 12 -2.91 -17.68 2.67
N ASP A 13 -4.15 -17.19 2.70
CA ASP A 13 -4.52 -15.88 3.26
C ASP A 13 -3.65 -14.69 2.81
N ALA A 14 -3.32 -14.66 1.51
CA ALA A 14 -2.65 -13.54 0.87
C ALA A 14 -3.51 -12.90 -0.22
N MET A 15 -3.55 -11.57 -0.23
CA MET A 15 -4.28 -10.77 -1.20
C MET A 15 -3.42 -9.67 -1.80
N SER A 16 -3.66 -9.37 -3.07
CA SER A 16 -3.06 -8.22 -3.73
C SER A 16 -4.09 -7.15 -4.02
N VAL A 17 -3.78 -5.94 -3.57
CA VAL A 17 -4.50 -4.70 -3.85
C VAL A 17 -3.83 -4.06 -5.07
N VAL A 18 -4.56 -3.93 -6.17
CA VAL A 18 -4.03 -3.38 -7.41
C VAL A 18 -4.79 -2.09 -7.75
N PRO A 19 -4.15 -0.92 -7.68
CA PRO A 19 -4.73 0.34 -8.14
C PRO A 19 -5.27 0.23 -9.56
N LEU A 20 -6.41 0.88 -9.82
CA LEU A 20 -6.99 0.97 -11.17
C LEU A 20 -6.37 2.12 -11.98
N GLU A 21 -5.77 3.10 -11.28
CA GLU A 21 -5.11 4.24 -11.86
C GLU A 21 -3.60 4.16 -11.60
N MET A 22 -2.81 4.74 -12.50
CA MET A 22 -1.35 4.77 -12.33
C MET A 22 -0.99 5.84 -11.30
N HIS A 23 -0.55 5.39 -10.14
CA HIS A 23 0.02 6.26 -9.10
C HIS A 23 1.51 6.02 -8.99
N ARG A 24 2.22 7.05 -8.55
CA ARG A 24 3.62 6.95 -8.16
C ARG A 24 3.77 7.56 -6.78
N TYR A 25 4.44 6.84 -5.89
CA TYR A 25 4.63 7.25 -4.51
C TYR A 25 6.12 7.40 -4.22
N ASP A 26 6.47 8.43 -3.48
CA ASP A 26 7.80 8.59 -2.90
C ASP A 26 7.92 7.67 -1.67
N MET A 27 8.79 6.66 -1.75
CA MET A 27 8.88 5.62 -0.72
C MET A 27 9.53 6.12 0.57
N GLU A 28 10.36 7.15 0.50
CA GLU A 28 10.98 7.77 1.69
C GLU A 28 9.90 8.50 2.50
N SER A 29 9.14 9.37 1.84
CA SER A 29 8.02 10.10 2.42
C SER A 29 6.92 9.15 2.92
N ALA A 30 6.58 8.11 2.16
CA ALA A 30 5.62 7.10 2.59
C ALA A 30 6.08 6.38 3.87
N THR A 31 7.37 6.04 3.96
CA THR A 31 7.97 5.40 5.14
C THR A 31 7.86 6.28 6.37
N GLU A 32 8.15 7.58 6.24
CA GLU A 32 8.03 8.54 7.35
C GLU A 32 6.58 8.66 7.84
N LEU A 33 5.63 8.85 6.92
CA LEU A 33 4.20 8.96 7.24
C LEU A 33 3.67 7.71 7.96
N LEU A 34 4.09 6.51 7.53
CA LEU A 34 3.69 5.25 8.15
C LEU A 34 4.28 5.11 9.56
N LYS A 35 5.55 5.48 9.76
CA LYS A 35 6.20 5.48 11.09
C LYS A 35 5.54 6.47 12.05
N GLU A 36 5.18 7.66 11.58
CA GLU A 36 4.48 8.67 12.39
C GLU A 36 3.11 8.17 12.89
N LYS A 37 2.48 7.24 12.16
CA LYS A 37 1.23 6.58 12.57
C LYS A 37 1.44 5.37 13.47
N GLY A 38 2.69 5.05 13.83
CA GLY A 38 3.03 4.00 14.79
C GLY A 38 3.18 2.60 14.18
N TYR A 39 3.23 2.47 12.85
CA TYR A 39 3.52 1.18 12.22
C TYR A 39 5.00 0.81 12.37
N GLU A 40 5.28 -0.50 12.46
CA GLU A 40 6.63 -0.99 12.24
C GLU A 40 6.89 -1.04 10.73
N VAL A 41 7.90 -0.30 10.28
CA VAL A 41 8.15 -0.11 8.84
C VAL A 41 9.61 -0.40 8.50
N VAL A 42 9.81 -1.29 7.54
CA VAL A 42 11.13 -1.66 7.00
C VAL A 42 11.20 -1.28 5.52
N ALA A 43 11.99 -0.27 5.19
CA ALA A 43 12.28 0.07 3.80
C ALA A 43 13.25 -0.95 3.21
N GLN A 44 12.89 -1.56 2.07
CA GLN A 44 13.71 -2.54 1.36
C GLN A 44 13.82 -2.17 -0.11
N GLY A 45 14.82 -1.36 -0.45
CA GLY A 45 15.05 -0.93 -1.83
C GLY A 45 13.83 -0.19 -2.40
N PRO A 46 13.17 -0.71 -3.46
CA PRO A 46 12.04 -0.01 -4.08
C PRO A 46 10.71 -0.19 -3.33
N MET A 47 10.65 -0.90 -2.20
CA MET A 47 9.39 -1.20 -1.51
C MET A 47 9.47 -0.97 -0.02
N VAL A 48 8.30 -0.88 0.62
CA VAL A 48 8.17 -0.68 2.06
C VAL A 48 7.37 -1.83 2.64
N VAL A 49 7.93 -2.52 3.63
CA VAL A 49 7.23 -3.55 4.41
C VAL A 49 6.66 -2.89 5.66
N ILE A 50 5.36 -3.06 5.87
CA ILE A 50 4.55 -2.49 6.94
C ILE A 50 4.03 -3.66 7.75
N ARG A 51 4.27 -3.62 9.06
CA ARG A 51 3.79 -4.63 9.99
C ARG A 51 2.90 -3.98 11.03
N ASP A 52 1.74 -4.59 11.26
CA ASP A 52 0.97 -4.40 12.47
C ASP A 52 0.88 -5.74 13.24
N LEU A 53 0.14 -5.76 14.35
CA LEU A 53 0.06 -6.95 15.22
C LEU A 53 -0.54 -8.18 14.51
N ASP A 54 -1.37 -7.96 13.48
CA ASP A 54 -2.22 -8.99 12.90
C ASP A 54 -1.95 -9.23 11.39
N HIS A 55 -1.29 -8.28 10.71
CA HIS A 55 -1.10 -8.29 9.26
C HIS A 55 0.30 -7.81 8.85
N GLU A 56 0.77 -8.33 7.73
CA GLU A 56 1.95 -7.81 7.03
C GLU A 56 1.54 -7.30 5.65
N ALA A 57 1.98 -6.08 5.31
CA ALA A 57 1.72 -5.44 4.04
C ALA A 57 3.03 -5.02 3.37
N THR A 58 3.21 -5.33 2.09
CA THR A 58 4.28 -4.77 1.27
C THR A 58 3.70 -3.74 0.31
N PHE A 59 4.14 -2.49 0.43
CA PHE A 59 3.74 -1.37 -0.40
C PHE A 59 4.80 -1.08 -1.48
N TYR A 60 4.35 -0.93 -2.72
CA TYR A 60 5.19 -0.67 -3.89
C TYR A 60 4.99 0.75 -4.42
N PRO A 61 5.96 1.33 -5.16
CA PRO A 61 5.88 2.70 -5.68
C PRO A 61 4.73 2.90 -6.65
N SER A 62 4.24 1.83 -7.27
CA SER A 62 3.07 1.84 -8.15
C SER A 62 1.74 1.99 -7.42
N GLY A 63 1.76 2.04 -6.08
CA GLY A 63 0.58 1.97 -5.24
C GLY A 63 0.10 0.55 -4.96
N ARG A 64 0.70 -0.48 -5.59
CA ARG A 64 0.30 -1.87 -5.32
C ARG A 64 0.58 -2.22 -3.87
N ILE A 65 -0.35 -2.94 -3.23
CA ILE A 65 -0.14 -3.53 -1.91
C ILE A 65 -0.23 -5.05 -2.03
N LEU A 66 0.73 -5.75 -1.44
CA LEU A 66 0.66 -7.18 -1.17
C LEU A 66 0.37 -7.36 0.31
N LEU A 67 -0.74 -7.99 0.65
CA LEU A 67 -1.12 -8.27 2.02
C LEU A 67 -0.99 -9.78 2.30
N SER A 68 -0.39 -10.09 3.44
CA SER A 68 -0.27 -11.43 4.00
C SER A 68 -1.05 -11.51 5.32
N HIS A 69 -1.46 -12.72 5.69
CA HIS A 69 -2.27 -12.99 6.89
C HIS A 69 -3.63 -12.28 6.88
N VAL A 70 -4.31 -12.26 5.73
CA VAL A 70 -5.63 -11.65 5.57
C VAL A 70 -6.69 -12.68 5.21
N GLU A 71 -7.67 -12.85 6.09
CA GLU A 71 -8.67 -13.90 6.01
C GLU A 71 -9.67 -13.71 4.86
N ASN A 72 -10.02 -12.44 4.55
CA ASN A 72 -11.08 -12.11 3.60
C ASN A 72 -10.85 -10.75 2.92
N LYS A 73 -11.70 -10.44 1.94
CA LYS A 73 -11.56 -9.25 1.10
C LYS A 73 -11.91 -7.97 1.85
N GLU A 74 -12.81 -8.06 2.82
CA GLU A 74 -13.29 -6.94 3.62
C GLU A 74 -12.18 -6.41 4.53
N VAL A 75 -11.44 -7.32 5.20
CA VAL A 75 -10.24 -6.97 5.97
C VAL A 75 -9.15 -6.42 5.05
N ALA A 76 -8.92 -7.06 3.89
CA ALA A 76 -7.94 -6.57 2.92
C ALA A 76 -8.24 -5.15 2.44
N ALA A 77 -9.52 -4.84 2.17
CA ALA A 77 -9.96 -3.49 1.79
C ALA A 77 -9.71 -2.49 2.93
N SER A 78 -10.09 -2.84 4.16
CA SER A 78 -9.89 -1.97 5.32
C SER A 78 -8.41 -1.68 5.61
N VAL A 79 -7.52 -2.67 5.46
CA VAL A 79 -6.07 -2.45 5.57
C VAL A 79 -5.57 -1.55 4.44
N ALA A 80 -5.99 -1.81 3.21
CA ALA A 80 -5.59 -1.03 2.04
C ALA A 80 -6.00 0.44 2.15
N ASP A 81 -7.26 0.70 2.52
CA ASP A 81 -7.81 2.06 2.66
C ASP A 81 -7.00 2.84 3.70
N ARG A 82 -6.73 2.23 4.86
CA ARG A 82 -5.88 2.84 5.91
C ARG A 82 -4.49 3.17 5.39
N ILE A 83 -3.83 2.26 4.67
CA ILE A 83 -2.50 2.51 4.12
C ILE A 83 -2.57 3.68 3.12
N TYR A 84 -3.50 3.66 2.16
CA TYR A 84 -3.63 4.73 1.17
C TYR A 84 -3.92 6.10 1.78
N ASP A 85 -4.77 6.17 2.80
CA ASP A 85 -5.07 7.42 3.49
C ASP A 85 -3.83 7.99 4.19
N ILE A 86 -2.98 7.13 4.76
CA ILE A 86 -1.73 7.55 5.41
C ILE A 86 -0.72 8.02 4.37
N VAL A 87 -0.57 7.30 3.25
CA VAL A 87 0.45 7.60 2.24
C VAL A 87 -0.01 8.62 1.18
N GLU A 88 -1.22 9.17 1.27
CA GLU A 88 -1.75 10.12 0.29
C GLU A 88 -0.81 11.31 0.07
N GLY A 89 -0.19 11.83 1.14
CA GLY A 89 0.77 12.93 1.09
C GLY A 89 2.10 12.59 0.39
N SER A 90 2.38 11.32 0.10
CA SER A 90 3.58 10.87 -0.61
C SER A 90 3.35 10.63 -2.11
N MET A 91 2.13 10.85 -2.63
CA MET A 91 1.88 10.72 -4.07
C MET A 91 2.65 11.78 -4.86
N GLU A 92 3.42 11.33 -5.84
CA GLU A 92 4.05 12.21 -6.81
C GLU A 92 2.98 12.81 -7.75
N PRO A 93 3.08 14.10 -8.09
CA PRO A 93 2.18 14.70 -9.07
C PRO A 93 2.35 14.00 -10.43
N VAL A 94 1.23 13.59 -11.02
CA VAL A 94 1.22 13.06 -12.39
C VAL A 94 1.83 14.14 -13.30
N PRO A 95 2.92 13.84 -14.04
CA PRO A 95 3.53 14.85 -14.89
C PRO A 95 2.50 15.30 -15.91
N SER A 96 2.08 16.56 -15.78
CA SER A 96 1.24 17.24 -16.76
C SER A 96 1.97 17.14 -18.10
N ARG A 97 1.39 16.39 -19.05
CA ARG A 97 1.82 16.45 -20.45
C ARG A 97 1.58 17.89 -20.90
N ARG A 98 2.63 18.72 -20.85
CA ARG A 98 2.65 19.99 -21.57
C ARG A 98 2.53 19.65 -23.06
N SER A 99 1.36 19.92 -23.62
CA SER A 99 1.12 20.03 -25.06
C SER A 99 1.78 21.28 -25.62
#